data_AF-A0A1Q3ZHJ1-F1
#
_entry.id   AF-A0A1Q3ZHJ1-F1
#
_cell.length_a   1.000
_cell.length_b   1.000
_cell.length_c   1.000
_cell.angle_alpha   90.00
_cell.angle_beta   90.00
_cell.angle_gamma   90.00
#
_symmetry.space_group_name_H-M   'P 1'
#
loop_
_entity.id
_entity.type
_entity.pdbx_description
1 polymer ?
#
loop_
_entity_poly.entity_id
_entity_poly.type
_entity_poly.pdbx_seq_one_letter_code
_entity_poly.pdbx_strand_id
1 'polypeptide(L)'
;MKSAAENTDRKSRKTGKIQQFFNRMQQAWASWMQKKTNRMSKATLLGVLALLVVCSTVYNFSILTDLGKQDELPVAPITAPVLLQHVKTSTADSIDTARMERISTFSRYMDSLTQTPQGKALHDSIIRARPGLLDSVRMIEEIYRNR
;
A
#
# COMPACT_ATOMS: atom_id res chain seq x y z
N MET A 1 -17.97 17.39 -18.10
CA MET A 1 -16.61 16.95 -18.50
C MET A 1 -15.50 18.00 -18.31
N LYS A 2 -15.79 19.30 -18.10
CA LYS A 2 -14.74 20.34 -17.88
C LYS A 2 -13.97 20.25 -16.54
N SER A 3 -14.57 19.72 -15.47
CA SER A 3 -13.93 19.71 -14.13
C SER A 3 -12.83 18.67 -13.92
N ALA A 4 -12.79 17.58 -14.68
CA ALA A 4 -11.77 16.54 -14.51
C ALA A 4 -10.41 16.97 -15.07
N ALA A 5 -10.40 17.63 -16.23
CA ALA A 5 -9.19 18.12 -16.89
C ALA A 5 -8.51 19.27 -16.14
N GLU A 6 -9.29 20.15 -15.49
CA GLU A 6 -8.75 21.25 -14.70
C GLU A 6 -8.05 20.77 -13.42
N ASN A 7 -8.56 19.70 -12.81
CA ASN A 7 -8.02 19.19 -11.55
C ASN A 7 -6.70 18.42 -11.76
N THR A 8 -6.55 17.70 -12.89
CA THR A 8 -5.30 17.05 -13.29
C THR A 8 -4.19 18.05 -13.61
N ASP A 9 -4.52 19.18 -14.25
CA ASP A 9 -3.54 20.23 -14.57
C ASP A 9 -3.07 20.98 -13.30
N ARG A 10 -3.97 21.27 -12.36
CA ARG A 10 -3.60 21.85 -11.06
C ARG A 10 -2.74 20.91 -10.22
N LYS A 11 -3.02 19.59 -10.24
CA LYS A 11 -2.23 18.60 -9.49
C LYS A 11 -0.83 18.45 -10.09
N SER A 12 -0.71 18.37 -11.42
CA SER A 12 0.58 18.33 -12.14
C SER A 12 1.43 19.58 -11.88
N ARG A 13 0.84 20.77 -11.97
CA ARG A 13 1.53 22.04 -11.63
C ARG A 13 1.97 22.13 -10.18
N LYS A 14 1.18 21.61 -9.23
CA LYS A 14 1.56 21.54 -7.81
C LYS A 14 2.72 20.56 -7.59
N THR A 15 2.65 19.36 -8.18
CA THR A 15 3.72 18.35 -8.08
C THR A 15 5.03 18.87 -8.69
N GLY A 16 4.98 19.53 -9.84
CA GLY A 16 6.16 20.12 -10.48
C GLY A 16 6.82 21.23 -9.64
N LYS A 17 6.02 22.07 -8.96
CA LYS A 17 6.55 23.10 -8.04
C LYS A 17 7.21 22.50 -6.81
N ILE A 18 6.64 21.42 -6.26
CA ILE A 18 7.20 20.71 -5.10
C ILE A 18 8.53 20.05 -5.48
N GLN A 19 8.59 19.36 -6.61
CA GLN A 19 9.84 18.75 -7.09
C GLN A 19 10.94 19.79 -7.36
N GLN A 20 10.59 20.94 -7.95
CA GLN A 20 11.55 22.03 -8.15
C GLN A 20 12.05 22.62 -6.82
N PHE A 21 11.19 22.71 -5.81
CA PHE A 21 11.58 23.15 -4.47
C PHE A 21 12.52 22.16 -3.79
N PHE A 22 12.21 20.85 -3.85
CA PHE A 22 13.10 19.80 -3.35
C PHE A 22 14.46 19.82 -4.05
N ASN A 23 14.50 19.93 -5.38
CA ASN A 23 15.76 20.02 -6.12
C ASN A 23 16.58 21.26 -5.73
N ARG A 24 15.92 22.42 -5.53
CA ARG A 24 16.61 23.64 -5.07
C ARG A 24 17.13 23.51 -3.64
N MET A 25 16.37 22.90 -2.74
CA MET A 25 16.83 22.61 -1.39
C MET A 25 18.02 21.65 -1.40
N GLN A 26 17.97 20.60 -2.22
CA GLN A 26 19.05 19.64 -2.36
C GLN A 26 20.32 20.29 -2.91
N GLN A 27 20.19 21.16 -3.92
CA GLN A 27 21.33 21.91 -4.47
C GLN A 27 21.89 22.94 -3.49
N ALA A 28 21.03 23.64 -2.74
CA ALA A 28 21.45 24.58 -1.70
C ALA A 28 22.17 23.86 -0.56
N TRP A 29 21.66 22.69 -0.15
CA TRP A 29 22.28 21.85 0.87
C TRP A 29 23.61 21.29 0.40
N ALA A 30 23.70 20.80 -0.84
CA ALA A 30 24.94 20.32 -1.42
C ALA A 30 25.99 21.44 -1.50
N SER A 31 25.60 22.64 -1.92
CA SER A 31 26.49 23.81 -1.98
C SER A 31 26.93 24.26 -0.58
N TRP A 32 26.03 24.20 0.40
CA TRP A 32 26.34 24.51 1.80
C TRP A 32 27.31 23.48 2.40
N MET A 33 27.05 22.19 2.20
CA MET A 33 27.94 21.09 2.57
C MET A 33 29.31 21.26 1.91
N GLN A 34 29.34 21.56 0.62
CA GLN A 34 30.59 21.78 -0.12
C GLN A 34 31.36 22.99 0.41
N LYS A 35 30.70 24.11 0.72
CA LYS A 35 31.34 25.28 1.32
C LYS A 35 31.87 25.00 2.74
N LYS A 36 31.13 24.19 3.53
CA LYS A 36 31.54 23.77 4.87
C LYS A 36 32.73 22.81 4.82
N THR A 37 32.72 21.88 3.87
CA THR A 37 33.76 20.85 3.67
C THR A 37 35.02 21.41 3.03
N ASN A 38 34.91 22.33 2.07
CA ASN A 38 36.07 22.94 1.39
C ASN A 38 36.90 23.86 2.30
N ARG A 39 36.33 24.26 3.45
CA ARG A 39 37.04 25.03 4.49
C ARG A 39 37.78 24.13 5.50
N MET A 40 37.65 22.81 5.39
CA MET A 40 38.32 21.86 6.28
C MET A 40 39.57 21.26 5.63
N SER A 41 40.63 21.10 6.42
CA SER A 41 41.86 20.41 5.98
C SER A 41 41.57 18.94 5.68
N LYS A 42 42.32 18.35 4.73
CA LYS A 42 42.19 16.93 4.34
C LYS A 42 42.25 15.97 5.55
N ALA A 43 42.99 16.34 6.59
CA ALA A 43 43.07 15.59 7.85
C ALA A 43 41.74 15.59 8.63
N THR A 44 41.03 16.72 8.66
CA THR A 44 39.72 16.82 9.31
C THR A 44 38.65 16.07 8.52
N LEU A 45 38.72 16.10 7.18
CA LEU A 45 37.82 15.34 6.32
C LEU A 45 37.99 13.83 6.53
N LEU A 46 39.24 13.36 6.63
CA LEU A 46 39.53 11.97 6.96
C LEU A 46 39.04 11.59 8.37
N GLY A 47 39.20 12.48 9.35
CA GLY A 47 38.67 12.28 10.70
C GLY A 47 37.14 12.20 10.75
N VAL A 48 36.44 13.04 10.02
CA VAL A 48 34.97 13.00 9.89
C VAL A 48 34.52 11.73 9.17
N LEU A 49 35.24 11.30 8.13
CA LEU A 49 34.96 10.04 7.44
C LEU A 49 35.13 8.84 8.38
N ALA A 50 36.24 8.80 9.12
CA ALA A 50 36.51 7.75 10.09
C ALA A 50 35.43 7.72 11.18
N LEU A 51 35.03 8.88 11.70
CA LEU A 51 33.93 9.01 12.66
C LEU A 51 32.61 8.48 12.07
N LEU A 52 32.28 8.85 10.83
CA LEU A 52 31.06 8.41 10.16
C LEU A 52 31.03 6.88 9.99
N VAL A 53 32.16 6.29 9.59
CA VAL A 53 32.29 4.83 9.47
C VAL A 53 32.11 4.16 10.83
N VAL A 54 32.77 4.66 11.87
CA VAL A 54 32.62 4.11 13.23
C VAL A 54 31.18 4.24 13.73
N CYS A 55 30.54 5.40 13.60
CA CYS A 55 29.14 5.60 13.97
C CYS A 55 28.20 4.69 13.19
N SER A 56 28.43 4.51 11.88
CA SER A 56 27.62 3.62 11.05
C SER A 56 27.77 2.16 11.48
N THR A 57 29.00 1.71 11.76
CA THR A 57 29.25 0.35 12.23
C THR A 57 28.64 0.11 13.61
N VAL A 58 28.79 1.05 14.54
CA VAL A 58 28.18 0.96 15.88
C VAL A 58 26.66 0.94 15.80
N TYR A 59 26.04 1.75 14.93
CA TYR A 59 24.59 1.75 14.75
C TYR A 59 24.07 0.42 14.18
N ASN A 60 24.71 -0.08 13.11
CA ASN A 60 24.35 -1.38 12.53
C ASN A 60 24.58 -2.52 13.53
N PHE A 61 25.66 -2.47 14.29
CA PHE A 61 25.95 -3.44 15.34
C PHE A 61 24.92 -3.36 16.47
N SER A 62 24.54 -2.14 16.90
CA SER A 62 23.52 -1.92 17.92
C SER A 62 22.20 -2.54 17.50
N ILE A 63 21.73 -2.30 16.27
CA ILE A 63 20.52 -2.94 15.72
C ILE A 63 20.67 -4.46 15.70
N LEU A 64 21.79 -4.98 15.21
CA LEU A 64 22.01 -6.43 15.13
C LEU A 64 22.03 -7.09 16.52
N THR A 65 22.60 -6.42 17.52
CA THR A 65 22.59 -6.91 18.91
C THR A 65 21.23 -6.75 19.58
N ASP A 66 20.43 -5.75 19.18
CA ASP A 66 19.05 -5.58 19.65
C ASP A 66 18.13 -6.66 19.06
N LEU A 67 18.39 -7.10 17.82
CA LEU A 67 17.74 -8.30 17.25
C LEU A 67 18.17 -9.60 17.94
N GLY A 68 19.37 -9.65 18.53
CA GLY A 68 19.89 -10.79 19.29
C GLY A 68 19.39 -10.86 20.73
N LYS A 69 18.91 -9.73 21.28
CA LYS A 69 18.17 -9.64 22.54
C LYS A 69 16.68 -9.61 22.23
N GLN A 70 16.18 -10.68 21.61
CA GLN A 70 14.77 -11.00 21.82
C GLN A 70 14.62 -11.43 23.28
N ASP A 71 14.50 -10.45 24.18
CA ASP A 71 13.50 -10.58 25.23
C ASP A 71 12.24 -11.02 24.48
N GLU A 72 11.80 -12.24 24.79
CA GLU A 72 10.63 -12.90 24.22
C GLU A 72 9.62 -11.85 23.83
N LEU A 73 9.53 -11.57 22.52
CA LEU A 73 8.58 -10.58 21.99
C LEU A 73 7.25 -10.95 22.65
N PRO A 74 6.69 -10.13 23.56
CA PRO A 74 5.40 -10.45 24.10
C PRO A 74 4.53 -10.51 22.87
N VAL A 75 4.01 -11.70 22.59
CA VAL A 75 3.08 -11.94 21.50
C VAL A 75 1.87 -11.10 21.85
N ALA A 76 1.93 -9.82 21.51
CA ALA A 76 0.81 -8.94 21.53
C ALA A 76 -0.16 -9.60 20.56
N PRO A 77 -1.35 -10.04 21.01
CA PRO A 77 -2.31 -10.64 20.12
C PRO A 77 -2.60 -9.59 19.05
N ILE A 78 -2.07 -9.85 17.86
CA ILE A 78 -2.32 -9.02 16.69
C ILE A 78 -3.80 -9.20 16.44
N THR A 79 -4.60 -8.25 16.90
CA THR A 79 -5.97 -8.10 16.44
C THR A 79 -5.85 -7.56 15.02
N ALA A 80 -5.46 -8.43 14.10
CA ALA A 80 -5.65 -8.19 12.70
C ALA A 80 -7.16 -8.00 12.51
N PRO A 81 -7.62 -6.95 11.81
CA PRO A 81 -8.99 -6.99 11.30
C PRO A 81 -9.10 -8.28 10.52
N VAL A 82 -10.08 -9.12 10.88
CA VAL A 82 -10.34 -10.44 10.31
C VAL A 82 -10.53 -10.30 8.80
N LEU A 83 -9.42 -10.26 8.09
CA LEU A 83 -9.34 -10.47 6.67
C LEU A 83 -9.25 -11.99 6.59
N LEU A 84 -10.43 -12.58 6.42
CA LEU A 84 -10.78 -13.99 6.43
C LEU A 84 -9.70 -14.88 5.78
N GLN A 85 -8.63 -15.15 6.50
CA GLN A 85 -7.66 -16.18 6.18
C GLN A 85 -8.18 -17.47 6.80
N HIS A 86 -9.36 -17.89 6.35
CA HIS A 86 -9.86 -19.24 6.55
C HIS A 86 -9.72 -20.01 5.23
N VAL A 87 -8.50 -20.04 4.68
CA VAL A 87 -8.11 -21.14 3.81
C VAL A 87 -7.72 -22.28 4.74
N LYS A 88 -8.73 -22.87 5.39
CA LYS A 88 -8.61 -24.25 5.84
C LYS A 88 -8.42 -25.06 4.57
N THR A 89 -7.25 -25.69 4.47
CA THR A 89 -7.04 -26.92 3.71
C THR A 89 -8.18 -27.87 4.03
N SER A 90 -9.20 -27.87 3.19
CA SER A 90 -10.28 -28.83 3.20
C SER A 90 -10.50 -29.16 1.74
N THR A 91 -10.10 -30.39 1.41
CA THR A 91 -10.41 -31.19 0.22
C THR A 91 -10.95 -30.38 -0.96
N ALA A 92 -10.04 -30.11 -1.91
CA ALA A 92 -10.18 -29.09 -2.96
C ALA A 92 -11.37 -29.28 -3.94
N ASP A 93 -11.99 -30.46 -4.00
CA ASP A 93 -12.98 -30.75 -5.06
C ASP A 93 -14.44 -30.59 -4.60
N SER A 94 -14.76 -30.82 -3.32
CA SER A 94 -16.16 -30.77 -2.83
C SER A 94 -16.59 -29.40 -2.30
N ILE A 95 -15.62 -28.54 -1.93
CA ILE A 95 -15.89 -27.18 -1.44
C ILE A 95 -16.12 -26.20 -2.60
N ASP A 96 -15.66 -26.55 -3.80
CA ASP A 96 -15.65 -25.64 -4.94
C ASP A 96 -17.05 -25.37 -5.51
N THR A 97 -17.89 -26.39 -5.55
CA THR A 97 -19.28 -26.28 -6.06
C THR A 97 -20.16 -25.46 -5.13
N ALA A 98 -20.09 -25.69 -3.81
CA ALA A 98 -20.86 -24.93 -2.83
C ALA A 98 -20.45 -23.45 -2.75
N ARG A 99 -19.16 -23.15 -3.00
CA ARG A 99 -18.67 -21.76 -3.08
C ARG A 99 -19.15 -21.09 -4.37
N MET A 100 -19.13 -21.80 -5.51
CA MET A 100 -19.65 -21.32 -6.78
C MET A 100 -21.17 -21.07 -6.74
N GLU A 101 -21.93 -21.93 -6.07
CA GLU A 101 -23.38 -21.74 -5.90
C GLU A 101 -23.69 -20.46 -5.13
N ARG A 102 -22.91 -20.14 -4.09
CA ARG A 102 -23.07 -18.89 -3.33
C ARG A 102 -22.77 -17.65 -4.17
N ILE A 103 -21.73 -17.71 -5.00
CA ILE A 103 -21.33 -16.61 -5.89
C ILE A 103 -22.42 -16.39 -6.96
N SER A 104 -22.87 -17.46 -7.63
CA SER A 104 -23.93 -17.36 -8.65
C SER A 104 -25.29 -16.94 -8.07
N THR A 105 -25.62 -17.36 -6.85
CA THR A 105 -26.82 -16.90 -6.13
C THR A 105 -26.74 -15.42 -5.80
N PHE A 106 -25.55 -14.93 -5.40
CA PHE A 106 -25.32 -13.51 -5.17
C PHE A 106 -25.47 -12.69 -6.46
N SER A 107 -24.93 -13.16 -7.59
CA SER A 107 -25.11 -12.51 -8.90
C SER A 107 -26.60 -12.41 -9.29
N ARG A 108 -27.37 -13.50 -9.13
CA ARG A 108 -28.83 -13.50 -9.40
C ARG A 108 -29.61 -12.59 -8.46
N TYR A 109 -29.19 -12.48 -7.20
CA TYR A 109 -29.79 -11.55 -6.25
C TYR A 109 -29.53 -10.09 -6.65
N MET A 110 -28.31 -9.76 -7.07
CA MET A 110 -27.99 -8.43 -7.58
C MET A 110 -28.82 -8.09 -8.83
N ASP A 111 -29.01 -9.06 -9.74
CA ASP A 111 -29.84 -8.89 -10.93
C ASP A 111 -31.33 -8.71 -10.56
N SER A 112 -31.86 -9.48 -9.60
CA SER A 112 -33.26 -9.37 -9.19
C SER A 112 -33.59 -8.04 -8.51
N LEU A 113 -32.63 -7.44 -7.80
CA LEU A 113 -32.79 -6.09 -7.24
C LEU A 113 -33.04 -5.04 -8.32
N THR A 114 -32.49 -5.20 -9.53
CA THR A 114 -32.70 -4.23 -10.62
C THR A 114 -34.10 -4.31 -11.25
N GLN A 115 -34.84 -5.40 -11.03
CA GLN A 115 -36.15 -5.65 -11.64
C GLN A 115 -37.29 -4.89 -10.97
N THR A 116 -37.11 -4.44 -9.72
CA THR A 116 -38.15 -3.71 -8.98
C THR A 116 -37.71 -2.27 -8.69
N PRO A 117 -38.62 -1.28 -8.72
CA PRO A 117 -38.28 0.11 -8.46
C PRO A 117 -37.75 0.35 -7.04
N GLN A 118 -38.21 -0.42 -6.04
CA GLN A 118 -37.66 -0.39 -4.68
C GLN A 118 -36.30 -1.10 -4.59
N GLY A 119 -36.13 -2.23 -5.28
CA GLY A 119 -34.84 -2.96 -5.32
C GLY A 119 -33.73 -2.16 -5.98
N LYS A 120 -34.05 -1.32 -6.97
CA LYS A 120 -33.07 -0.47 -7.66
C LYS A 120 -32.40 0.55 -6.73
N ALA A 121 -33.16 1.12 -5.79
CA ALA A 121 -32.59 2.02 -4.78
C ALA A 121 -31.60 1.29 -3.85
N LEU A 122 -31.91 0.03 -3.50
CA LEU A 122 -31.05 -0.82 -2.68
C LEU A 122 -29.79 -1.24 -3.46
N HIS A 123 -29.94 -1.61 -4.74
CA HIS A 123 -28.85 -1.89 -5.67
C HIS A 123 -27.87 -0.70 -5.74
N ASP A 124 -28.38 0.51 -5.98
CA ASP A 124 -27.55 1.71 -6.09
C ASP A 124 -26.83 2.05 -4.78
N SER A 125 -27.44 1.75 -3.63
CA SER A 125 -26.81 1.87 -2.31
C SER A 125 -25.64 0.89 -2.13
N ILE A 126 -25.81 -0.37 -2.54
CA ILE A 126 -24.76 -1.40 -2.46
C ILE A 126 -23.57 -1.02 -3.36
N ILE A 127 -23.84 -0.61 -4.60
CA ILE A 127 -22.80 -0.22 -5.56
C ILE A 127 -22.04 1.03 -5.09
N ARG A 128 -22.74 2.00 -4.49
CA ARG A 128 -22.09 3.20 -3.94
C ARG A 128 -21.22 2.89 -2.72
N ALA A 129 -21.64 1.95 -1.87
CA ALA A 129 -20.86 1.54 -0.70
C ALA A 129 -19.61 0.75 -1.06
N ARG A 130 -19.65 -0.03 -2.16
CA ARG A 130 -18.51 -0.85 -2.63
C ARG A 130 -18.35 -0.74 -4.15
N PRO A 131 -17.70 0.32 -4.65
CA PRO A 131 -17.36 0.39 -6.07
C PRO A 131 -16.42 -0.77 -6.45
N GLY A 132 -16.77 -1.54 -7.49
CA GLY A 132 -15.98 -2.68 -7.97
C GLY A 132 -16.40 -4.06 -7.43
N LEU A 133 -17.48 -4.15 -6.65
CA LEU A 133 -18.01 -5.43 -6.15
C LEU A 133 -18.40 -6.40 -7.28
N LEU A 134 -19.18 -5.91 -8.25
CA LEU A 134 -19.63 -6.72 -9.39
C LEU A 134 -18.47 -7.15 -10.29
N ASP A 135 -17.44 -6.31 -10.42
CA ASP A 135 -16.25 -6.62 -11.20
C ASP A 135 -15.42 -7.74 -10.54
N SER A 136 -15.28 -7.68 -9.21
CA SER A 136 -14.62 -8.73 -8.42
C SER A 136 -15.37 -10.07 -8.51
N VAL A 137 -16.70 -10.04 -8.46
CA VAL A 137 -17.54 -11.24 -8.62
C VAL A 137 -17.36 -11.85 -10.01
N ARG A 138 -17.40 -11.04 -11.06
CA ARG A 138 -17.20 -11.48 -12.44
C ARG A 138 -15.81 -12.09 -12.66
N MET A 139 -14.77 -11.48 -12.09
CA MET A 139 -13.41 -12.01 -12.14
C MET A 139 -13.32 -13.41 -11.51
N ILE A 140 -13.98 -13.62 -10.37
CA ILE A 140 -14.01 -14.93 -9.72
C ILE A 140 -14.77 -15.95 -10.58
N GLU A 141 -15.92 -15.60 -11.14
CA GLU A 141 -16.68 -16.48 -12.04
C GLU A 141 -15.87 -16.88 -13.29
N GLU A 142 -15.07 -15.98 -13.85
CA GLU A 142 -14.21 -16.24 -15.01
C GLU A 142 -13.06 -17.19 -14.68
N ILE A 143 -12.37 -16.97 -13.56
CA ILE A 143 -11.26 -17.83 -13.10
C ILE A 143 -11.74 -19.27 -12.91
N TYR A 144 -12.94 -19.45 -12.38
CA TYR A 144 -13.51 -20.76 -12.14
C TYR A 144 -14.10 -21.43 -13.38
N ARG A 145 -14.61 -20.67 -14.35
CA ARG A 145 -15.08 -21.21 -15.64
C ARG A 145 -13.94 -21.70 -16.51
N ASN A 146 -12.77 -21.05 -16.43
CA ASN A 146 -11.59 -21.37 -17.23
C ASN A 146 -10.66 -22.41 -16.58
N ARG A 147 -11.14 -23.11 -15.56
CA ARG A 147 -10.43 -24.17 -14.84
C ARG A 147 -10.99 -25.52 -15.23
#